data_AF-A0A7S1D962-F1
#
_entry.id   AF-A0A7S1D962-F1
#
_cell.length_a   1.000
_cell.length_b   1.000
_cell.length_c   1.000
_cell.angle_alpha   90.00
_cell.angle_beta   90.00
_cell.angle_gamma   90.00
#
_symmetry.space_group_name_H-M   'P 1'
#
loop_
_entity.id
_entity.type
_entity.pdbx_description
1 polymer ?
#
loop_
_entity_poly.entity_id
_entity_poly.type
_entity_poly.pdbx_seq_one_letter_code
_entity_poly.pdbx_strand_id
1 'polypeptide(L)'
;ACSRFYPDCQRFELVSPILRGGKGLNECNNVLNALDMLQSIKVNKTMGFHVHVNVQGMSVKNLTKVCQNFIKYEDVMDTFLPPSRRTGSPQSLRYCKSNKSVIVGRDATNGQRHQRLSKCKTVEQLCNIMNPNDDRYFKLNLINLKTRRQPTIEFRQHSATSNYTKVSGWVRFCMAMVYNSANQDTPAAFKSTRSLEYQFDALFDELVQDRRCRQHFEQRQKDVRDDACCDSCAHDGPCNGQL
;
A
#
# COMPACT_ATOMS: atom_id res chain seq x y z
N ALA A 1 -16.61 11.61 15.95
CA ALA A 1 -15.93 10.38 15.49
C ALA A 1 -16.07 9.30 16.57
N CYS A 2 -16.28 8.05 16.16
CA CYS A 2 -16.36 6.88 17.04
C CYS A 2 -15.25 6.90 18.11
N SER A 3 -15.63 6.99 19.39
CA SER A 3 -14.70 7.14 20.52
C SER A 3 -15.17 6.25 21.67
N ARG A 4 -14.25 5.89 22.58
CA ARG A 4 -14.56 5.08 23.77
C ARG A 4 -15.60 5.74 24.70
N PHE A 5 -15.91 7.02 24.48
CA PHE A 5 -16.84 7.83 25.26
C PHE A 5 -18.20 8.03 24.58
N TYR A 6 -18.42 7.46 23.38
CA TYR A 6 -19.72 7.47 22.69
C TYR A 6 -20.28 6.04 22.68
N PRO A 7 -21.30 5.73 23.51
CA PRO A 7 -21.73 4.35 23.78
C PRO A 7 -22.31 3.55 22.60
N ASP A 8 -22.50 4.14 21.42
CA ASP A 8 -23.17 3.46 20.27
C ASP A 8 -22.28 3.30 19.04
N CYS A 9 -20.96 3.22 19.21
CA CYS A 9 -20.05 2.99 18.10
C CYS A 9 -18.83 2.15 18.49
N GLN A 10 -18.67 0.99 17.84
CA GLN A 10 -17.52 0.11 17.99
C GLN A 10 -16.61 0.15 16.76
N ARG A 11 -15.30 0.06 16.99
CA ARG A 11 -14.30 -0.13 15.92
C ARG A 11 -13.84 -1.57 15.95
N PHE A 12 -13.80 -2.21 14.79
CA PHE A 12 -13.27 -3.56 14.63
C PHE A 12 -12.33 -3.62 13.43
N GLU A 13 -11.51 -4.67 13.39
CA GLU A 13 -10.66 -5.02 12.25
C GLU A 13 -11.17 -6.35 11.70
N LEU A 14 -11.58 -6.37 10.43
CA LEU A 14 -11.95 -7.60 9.74
C LEU A 14 -10.71 -8.19 9.08
N VAL A 15 -10.37 -9.43 9.44
CA VAL A 15 -9.18 -10.12 8.94
C VAL A 15 -9.62 -11.36 8.17
N SER A 16 -9.13 -11.51 6.94
CA SER A 16 -9.39 -12.70 6.13
C SER A 16 -8.55 -13.89 6.58
N PRO A 17 -8.98 -15.13 6.29
CA PRO A 17 -8.08 -16.28 6.28
C PRO A 17 -7.02 -16.11 5.18
N ILE A 18 -6.08 -17.05 5.08
CA ILE A 18 -5.09 -17.04 3.99
C ILE A 18 -5.79 -17.27 2.65
N LEU A 19 -5.84 -16.23 1.83
CA LEU A 19 -6.47 -16.23 0.51
C LEU A 19 -5.50 -16.74 -0.56
N ARG A 20 -6.03 -17.46 -1.56
CA ARG A 20 -5.24 -18.04 -2.65
C ARG A 20 -5.91 -17.88 -4.01
N GLY A 21 -5.20 -17.28 -4.96
CA GLY A 21 -5.61 -17.15 -6.36
C GLY A 21 -7.00 -16.54 -6.55
N GLY A 22 -7.68 -16.94 -7.63
CA GLY A 22 -9.03 -16.46 -7.95
C GLY A 22 -10.08 -16.82 -6.89
N LYS A 23 -9.96 -17.99 -6.25
CA LYS A 23 -10.86 -18.41 -5.17
C LYS A 23 -10.81 -17.42 -3.99
N GLY A 24 -9.61 -17.00 -3.60
CA GLY A 24 -9.42 -16.02 -2.54
C GLY A 24 -10.02 -14.65 -2.87
N LEU A 25 -9.94 -14.21 -4.13
CA LEU A 25 -10.61 -12.97 -4.56
C LEU A 25 -12.14 -13.10 -4.54
N ASN A 26 -12.68 -14.27 -4.91
CA ASN A 26 -14.12 -14.52 -4.81
C ASN A 26 -14.60 -14.52 -3.35
N GLU A 27 -13.82 -15.07 -2.43
CA GLU A 27 -14.09 -15.00 -0.99
C GLU A 27 -14.10 -13.54 -0.49
N CYS A 28 -13.14 -12.71 -0.92
CA CYS A 28 -13.18 -11.27 -0.67
C CYS A 28 -14.49 -10.65 -1.20
N ASN A 29 -14.87 -10.91 -2.44
CA ASN A 29 -16.08 -10.34 -3.04
C ASN A 29 -17.33 -10.68 -2.22
N ASN A 30 -17.47 -11.93 -1.78
CA ASN A 30 -18.60 -12.37 -0.97
C ASN A 30 -18.69 -11.64 0.37
N VAL A 31 -17.54 -11.46 1.04
CA VAL A 31 -17.48 -10.71 2.31
C VAL A 31 -17.80 -9.24 2.09
N LEU A 32 -17.26 -8.61 1.06
CA LEU A 32 -17.54 -7.21 0.75
C LEU A 32 -19.01 -6.97 0.42
N ASN A 33 -19.64 -7.85 -0.37
CA ASN A 33 -21.07 -7.79 -0.65
C ASN A 33 -21.90 -7.93 0.63
N ALA A 34 -21.48 -8.81 1.57
CA ALA A 34 -22.13 -8.93 2.87
C ALA A 34 -21.99 -7.66 3.72
N LEU A 35 -20.82 -7.00 3.69
CA LEU A 35 -20.59 -5.73 4.39
C LEU A 35 -21.43 -4.59 3.80
N ASP A 36 -21.56 -4.53 2.47
CA ASP A 36 -22.36 -3.48 1.80
C ASP A 36 -23.86 -3.57 2.12
N MET A 37 -24.35 -4.76 2.48
CA MET A 37 -25.73 -4.93 2.97
C MET A 37 -25.94 -4.38 4.39
N LEU A 38 -24.86 -4.12 5.15
CA LEU A 38 -24.91 -3.66 6.54
C LEU A 38 -24.74 -2.13 6.62
N GLN A 39 -25.87 -1.41 6.68
CA GLN A 39 -25.87 0.06 6.72
C GLN A 39 -25.16 0.67 7.95
N SER A 40 -24.98 -0.11 9.02
CA SER A 40 -24.35 0.30 10.27
C SER A 40 -22.82 0.39 10.18
N ILE A 41 -22.20 -0.24 9.17
CA ILE A 41 -20.75 -0.21 9.00
C ILE A 41 -20.37 1.06 8.23
N LYS A 42 -19.49 1.86 8.83
CA LYS A 42 -18.98 3.11 8.24
C LYS A 42 -17.46 3.09 8.19
N VAL A 43 -16.89 3.62 7.11
CA VAL A 43 -15.43 3.87 7.00
C VAL A 43 -15.14 5.36 6.94
N ASN A 44 -13.94 5.76 7.35
CA ASN A 44 -13.47 7.14 7.26
C ASN A 44 -11.95 7.18 7.03
N LYS A 45 -11.39 8.39 6.84
CA LYS A 45 -9.96 8.61 6.52
C LYS A 45 -8.95 8.06 7.54
N THR A 46 -9.37 7.74 8.77
CA THR A 46 -8.50 7.11 9.78
C THR A 46 -8.41 5.59 9.66
N MET A 47 -9.25 4.97 8.82
CA MET A 47 -9.28 3.54 8.59
C MET A 47 -8.51 3.17 7.32
N GLY A 48 -7.96 1.96 7.28
CA GLY A 48 -7.15 1.46 6.17
C GLY A 48 -7.60 0.09 5.69
N PHE A 49 -7.22 -0.24 4.46
CA PHE A 49 -7.26 -1.60 3.93
C PHE A 49 -5.81 -2.08 3.79
N HIS A 50 -5.47 -3.19 4.42
CA HIS A 50 -4.10 -3.72 4.42
C HIS A 50 -4.02 -5.05 3.67
N VAL A 51 -2.94 -5.23 2.92
CA VAL A 51 -2.67 -6.48 2.19
C VAL A 51 -1.39 -7.10 2.72
N HIS A 52 -1.51 -8.29 3.28
CA HIS A 52 -0.39 -9.11 3.70
C HIS A 52 0.01 -10.06 2.58
N VAL A 53 1.23 -9.94 2.07
CA VAL A 53 1.76 -10.83 1.03
C VAL A 53 2.72 -11.82 1.67
N ASN A 54 2.47 -13.11 1.47
CA ASN A 54 3.38 -14.16 1.93
C ASN A 54 4.72 -14.09 1.17
N VAL A 55 5.81 -14.05 1.93
CA VAL A 55 7.20 -14.01 1.44
C VAL A 55 8.03 -15.16 2.01
N GLN A 56 7.39 -16.21 2.53
CA GLN A 56 8.07 -17.40 2.99
C GLN A 56 9.01 -17.95 1.91
N GLY A 57 10.25 -18.26 2.30
CA GLY A 57 11.28 -18.76 1.38
C GLY A 57 12.01 -17.68 0.58
N MET A 58 11.63 -16.40 0.66
CA MET A 58 12.40 -15.32 0.04
C MET A 58 13.72 -15.09 0.78
N SER A 59 14.81 -15.04 0.01
CA SER A 59 16.12 -14.64 0.53
C SER A 59 16.15 -13.15 0.92
N VAL A 60 17.15 -12.75 1.72
CA VAL A 60 17.39 -11.33 2.03
C VAL A 60 17.55 -10.52 0.74
N LYS A 61 18.23 -11.07 -0.29
CA LYS A 61 18.38 -10.42 -1.60
C LYS A 61 17.02 -10.16 -2.25
N ASN A 62 16.10 -11.13 -2.22
CA ASN A 62 14.76 -10.95 -2.79
C ASN A 62 13.96 -9.90 -2.03
N LEU A 63 14.00 -9.91 -0.70
CA LEU A 63 13.34 -8.90 0.12
C LEU A 63 13.94 -7.50 -0.09
N THR A 64 15.27 -7.40 -0.26
CA THR A 64 15.93 -6.14 -0.60
C THR A 64 15.42 -5.59 -1.93
N LYS A 65 15.24 -6.43 -2.96
CA LYS A 65 14.65 -5.99 -4.25
C LYS A 65 13.23 -5.46 -4.08
N VAL A 66 12.40 -6.14 -3.27
CA VAL A 66 11.03 -5.67 -2.95
C VAL A 66 11.08 -4.29 -2.29
N CYS A 67 11.92 -4.10 -1.27
CA CYS A 67 12.08 -2.80 -0.62
C CYS A 67 12.60 -1.72 -1.57
N GLN A 68 13.58 -2.04 -2.43
CA GLN A 68 14.10 -1.11 -3.42
C GLN A 68 13.03 -0.68 -4.43
N ASN A 69 12.27 -1.61 -5.00
CA ASN A 69 11.17 -1.27 -5.89
C ASN A 69 10.07 -0.47 -5.18
N PHE A 70 9.71 -0.83 -3.95
CA PHE A 70 8.76 -0.05 -3.17
C PHE A 70 9.20 1.41 -3.02
N ILE A 71 10.48 1.63 -2.67
CA ILE A 71 11.08 2.97 -2.55
C ILE A 71 11.17 3.68 -3.90
N LYS A 72 11.56 2.98 -4.96
CA LYS A 72 11.66 3.50 -6.34
C LYS A 72 10.33 4.10 -6.79
N TYR A 73 9.22 3.42 -6.50
CA TYR A 73 7.89 3.76 -6.99
C TYR A 73 6.98 4.44 -5.96
N GLU A 74 7.46 4.75 -4.74
CA GLU A 74 6.59 5.28 -3.66
C GLU A 74 5.86 6.57 -4.05
N ASP A 75 6.56 7.48 -4.72
CA ASP A 75 5.99 8.79 -5.10
C ASP A 75 4.88 8.62 -6.15
N VAL A 76 5.08 7.73 -7.13
CA VAL A 76 4.04 7.47 -8.14
C VAL A 76 2.88 6.69 -7.54
N MET A 77 3.13 5.81 -6.56
CA MET A 77 2.04 5.14 -5.85
C MET A 77 1.11 6.11 -5.12
N ASP A 78 1.63 7.22 -4.60
CA ASP A 78 0.79 8.25 -3.97
C ASP A 78 -0.19 8.90 -4.95
N THR A 79 0.15 8.95 -6.25
CA THR A 79 -0.67 9.65 -7.26
C THR A 79 -2.03 9.02 -7.52
N PHE A 80 -2.18 7.71 -7.29
CA PHE A 80 -3.44 6.98 -7.45
C PHE A 80 -4.11 6.61 -6.12
N LEU A 81 -3.59 7.13 -5.01
CA LEU A 81 -4.22 7.06 -3.69
C LEU A 81 -4.95 8.37 -3.36
N PRO A 82 -5.99 8.33 -2.51
CA PRO A 82 -6.68 9.55 -2.07
C PRO A 82 -5.73 10.46 -1.26
N PRO A 83 -5.94 11.79 -1.24
CA PRO A 83 -5.04 12.75 -0.59
C PRO A 83 -4.68 12.42 0.87
N SER A 84 -5.61 11.87 1.64
CA SER A 84 -5.40 11.45 3.02
C SER A 84 -4.38 10.30 3.18
N ARG A 85 -4.04 9.58 2.12
CA ARG A 85 -3.09 8.47 2.15
C ARG A 85 -1.73 8.81 1.53
N ARG A 86 -1.63 9.97 0.87
CA ARG A 86 -0.39 10.45 0.25
C ARG A 86 0.59 10.94 1.30
N THR A 87 1.88 10.82 1.01
CA THR A 87 2.98 11.27 1.89
C THR A 87 2.78 12.72 2.31
N GLY A 88 2.89 12.98 3.62
CA GLY A 88 2.81 14.33 4.19
C GLY A 88 1.41 14.74 4.63
N SER A 89 0.36 13.99 4.28
CA SER A 89 -0.98 14.18 4.86
C SER A 89 -1.02 13.80 6.35
N PRO A 90 -1.92 14.40 7.17
CA PRO A 90 -2.04 14.06 8.58
C PRO A 90 -2.30 12.58 8.86
N GLN A 91 -3.10 11.91 8.01
CA GLN A 91 -3.39 10.49 8.19
C GLN A 91 -2.21 9.62 7.76
N SER A 92 -1.49 9.94 6.68
CA SER A 92 -0.27 9.19 6.31
C SER A 92 0.80 9.26 7.41
N LEU A 93 1.01 10.44 8.01
CA LEU A 93 2.00 10.64 9.08
C LEU A 93 1.70 9.82 10.34
N ARG A 94 0.43 9.47 10.56
CA ARG A 94 -0.02 8.72 11.73
C ARG A 94 -0.17 7.22 11.48
N TYR A 95 -0.65 6.81 10.31
CA TYR A 95 -1.12 5.45 10.07
C TYR A 95 -0.33 4.68 9.01
N CYS A 96 0.37 5.37 8.10
CA CYS A 96 1.14 4.75 7.01
C CYS A 96 2.23 5.70 6.50
N LYS A 97 3.25 5.94 7.32
CA LYS A 97 4.37 6.83 7.02
C LYS A 97 5.16 6.36 5.81
N SER A 98 5.73 7.31 5.08
CA SER A 98 6.61 7.00 3.96
C SER A 98 7.85 6.24 4.42
N ASN A 99 8.18 5.11 3.79
CA ASN A 99 9.42 4.40 4.07
C ASN A 99 10.64 5.22 3.62
N LYS A 100 10.53 6.05 2.57
CA LYS A 100 11.62 6.96 2.14
C LYS A 100 12.11 7.90 3.24
N SER A 101 11.22 8.29 4.16
CA SER A 101 11.53 9.24 5.25
C SER A 101 12.55 8.74 6.28
N VAL A 102 12.78 7.42 6.37
CA VAL A 102 13.60 6.82 7.45
C VAL A 102 14.92 6.19 7.01
N ILE A 103 15.17 6.03 5.70
CA ILE A 103 16.33 5.25 5.23
C ILE A 103 17.66 6.02 5.34
N VAL A 104 17.72 7.25 4.80
CA VAL A 104 18.94 8.09 4.77
C VAL A 104 18.64 9.57 5.05
N GLY A 105 17.36 9.94 5.24
CA GLY A 105 16.91 11.33 5.42
C GLY A 105 15.98 11.82 4.30
N ARG A 106 15.37 13.01 4.50
CA ARG A 106 14.35 13.58 3.62
C ARG A 106 14.88 13.88 2.21
N ASP A 107 16.08 14.46 2.12
CA ASP A 107 16.67 14.96 0.87
C ASP A 107 17.51 13.90 0.12
N ALA A 108 17.56 12.66 0.63
CA ALA A 108 18.27 11.59 -0.04
C ALA A 108 17.63 11.29 -1.42
N THR A 109 18.46 10.87 -2.36
CA THR A 109 18.02 10.36 -3.67
C THR A 109 17.55 8.90 -3.56
N ASN A 110 16.79 8.41 -4.56
CA ASN A 110 16.49 6.98 -4.64
C ASN A 110 17.77 6.13 -4.74
N GLY A 111 18.82 6.63 -5.43
CA GLY A 111 20.11 5.94 -5.51
C GLY A 111 20.75 5.70 -4.13
N GLN A 112 20.80 6.74 -3.29
CA GLN A 112 21.31 6.62 -1.92
C GLN A 112 20.48 5.66 -1.07
N ARG A 113 19.14 5.69 -1.20
CA ARG A 113 18.27 4.74 -0.50
C ARG A 113 18.47 3.30 -0.98
N HIS A 114 18.59 3.07 -2.28
CA HIS A 114 18.90 1.74 -2.84
C HIS A 114 20.24 1.22 -2.35
N GLN A 115 21.28 2.06 -2.32
CA GLN A 115 22.60 1.71 -1.82
C GLN A 115 22.57 1.39 -0.32
N ARG A 116 21.75 2.09 0.47
CA ARG A 116 21.60 1.79 1.90
C ARG A 116 20.94 0.43 2.12
N LEU A 117 19.93 0.09 1.33
CA LEU A 117 19.22 -1.20 1.38
C LEU A 117 20.08 -2.36 0.88
N SER A 118 20.92 -2.15 -0.15
CA SER A 118 21.80 -3.21 -0.70
C SER A 118 22.90 -3.67 0.27
N LYS A 119 23.21 -2.85 1.28
CA LYS A 119 24.17 -3.19 2.34
C LYS A 119 23.60 -4.16 3.39
N CYS A 120 22.27 -4.35 3.45
CA CYS A 120 21.66 -5.29 4.38
C CYS A 120 22.08 -6.73 4.07
N LYS A 121 22.47 -7.46 5.11
CA LYS A 121 22.84 -8.88 5.06
C LYS A 121 21.84 -9.78 5.77
N THR A 122 20.97 -9.21 6.61
CA THR A 122 19.93 -9.95 7.33
C THR A 122 18.56 -9.32 7.14
N VAL A 123 17.51 -10.12 7.33
CA VAL A 123 16.12 -9.63 7.35
C VAL A 123 15.92 -8.59 8.44
N GLU A 124 16.53 -8.78 9.61
CA GLU A 124 16.46 -7.84 10.72
C GLU A 124 17.05 -6.47 10.38
N GLN A 125 18.22 -6.42 9.72
CA GLN A 125 18.80 -5.16 9.26
C GLN A 125 17.90 -4.45 8.26
N LEU A 126 17.25 -5.20 7.36
CA LEU A 126 16.29 -4.63 6.41
C LEU A 126 15.05 -4.08 7.14
N CYS A 127 14.51 -4.81 8.11
CA CYS A 127 13.40 -4.37 8.94
C CYS A 127 13.74 -3.10 9.73
N ASN A 128 14.91 -3.04 10.37
CA ASN A 128 15.32 -1.88 11.17
C ASN A 128 15.47 -0.60 10.33
N ILE A 129 15.75 -0.72 9.03
CA ILE A 129 15.81 0.42 8.10
C ILE A 129 14.42 0.83 7.62
N MET A 130 13.59 -0.16 7.23
CA MET A 130 12.27 0.11 6.67
C MET A 130 11.22 0.49 7.72
N ASN A 131 11.40 -0.01 8.95
CA ASN A 131 10.50 0.10 10.09
C ASN A 131 11.32 0.31 11.40
N PRO A 132 11.97 1.48 11.57
CA PRO A 132 12.77 1.75 12.77
C PRO A 132 11.94 1.73 14.04
N ASN A 133 12.57 1.40 15.17
CA ASN A 133 11.94 1.28 16.49
C ASN A 133 10.76 0.29 16.54
N ASP A 134 10.79 -0.72 15.67
CA ASP A 134 9.72 -1.71 15.51
C ASP A 134 8.34 -1.13 15.19
N ASP A 135 8.33 0.08 14.62
CA ASP A 135 7.12 0.78 14.29
C ASP A 135 6.50 0.23 12.99
N ARG A 136 5.27 -0.30 13.13
CA ARG A 136 4.50 -0.88 12.03
C ARG A 136 3.81 0.15 11.14
N TYR A 137 3.71 1.42 11.54
CA TYR A 137 2.93 2.45 10.85
C TYR A 137 3.68 3.08 9.67
N PHE A 138 4.20 2.24 8.78
CA PHE A 138 4.78 2.63 7.48
C PHE A 138 4.00 2.01 6.32
N LYS A 139 4.06 2.61 5.14
CA LYS A 139 3.33 2.12 3.97
C LYS A 139 3.69 0.69 3.60
N LEU A 140 4.96 0.31 3.68
CA LEU A 140 5.43 -1.06 3.65
C LEU A 140 5.95 -1.46 5.04
N ASN A 141 5.31 -2.45 5.64
CA ASN A 141 5.62 -2.94 6.97
C ASN A 141 6.22 -4.35 6.93
N LEU A 142 7.43 -4.50 7.47
CA LEU A 142 8.18 -5.76 7.54
C LEU A 142 8.18 -6.38 8.95
N ILE A 143 7.55 -5.76 9.96
CA ILE A 143 7.67 -6.16 11.37
C ILE A 143 7.19 -7.59 11.64
N ASN A 144 6.25 -8.11 10.85
CA ASN A 144 5.85 -9.51 10.92
C ASN A 144 7.03 -10.48 10.69
N LEU A 145 7.97 -10.12 9.81
CA LEU A 145 9.18 -10.91 9.55
C LEU A 145 10.16 -10.86 10.72
N LYS A 146 10.40 -9.67 11.28
CA LYS A 146 11.31 -9.48 12.42
C LYS A 146 10.83 -10.21 13.66
N THR A 147 9.54 -10.07 13.99
CA THR A 147 8.91 -10.73 15.14
C THR A 147 8.62 -12.22 14.90
N ARG A 148 8.79 -12.70 13.66
CA ARG A 148 8.44 -14.06 13.22
C ARG A 148 6.97 -14.44 13.47
N ARG A 149 6.10 -13.45 13.66
CA ARG A 149 4.66 -13.66 13.85
C ARG A 149 4.04 -14.35 12.63
N GLN A 150 4.39 -13.87 11.44
CA GLN A 150 3.92 -14.37 10.14
C GLN A 150 4.98 -14.13 9.07
N PRO A 151 5.13 -15.02 8.07
CA PRO A 151 6.09 -14.83 6.98
C PRO A 151 5.55 -13.86 5.91
N THR A 152 5.08 -12.68 6.30
CA THR A 152 4.42 -11.72 5.41
C THR A 152 5.05 -10.34 5.48
N ILE A 153 5.03 -9.61 4.37
CA ILE A 153 5.11 -8.15 4.39
C ILE A 153 3.71 -7.55 4.24
N GLU A 154 3.47 -6.38 4.82
CA GLU A 154 2.15 -5.75 4.85
C GLU A 154 2.18 -4.39 4.12
N PHE A 155 1.29 -4.23 3.15
CA PHE A 155 1.02 -2.95 2.49
C PHE A 155 -0.09 -2.22 3.25
N ARG A 156 0.21 -1.04 3.77
CA ARG A 156 -0.66 -0.27 4.68
C ARG A 156 -1.19 1.04 4.07
N GLN A 157 -0.88 1.36 2.81
CA GLN A 157 -1.17 2.69 2.26
C GLN A 157 -2.59 2.87 1.72
N HIS A 158 -3.36 1.81 1.47
CA HIS A 158 -4.70 1.92 0.90
C HIS A 158 -5.74 2.39 1.94
N SER A 159 -6.69 3.24 1.52
CA SER A 159 -7.83 3.63 2.36
C SER A 159 -8.78 2.47 2.57
N ALA A 160 -9.49 2.45 3.70
CA ALA A 160 -10.59 1.48 3.88
C ALA A 160 -11.64 1.66 2.76
N THR A 161 -12.18 0.55 2.26
CA THR A 161 -13.19 0.53 1.20
C THR A 161 -13.90 -0.81 1.19
N SER A 162 -15.17 -0.84 0.79
CA SER A 162 -15.90 -2.07 0.46
C SER A 162 -16.02 -2.29 -1.05
N ASN A 163 -15.57 -1.34 -1.89
CA ASN A 163 -15.59 -1.49 -3.33
C ASN A 163 -14.64 -2.61 -3.78
N TYR A 164 -15.22 -3.68 -4.33
CA TYR A 164 -14.47 -4.85 -4.77
C TYR A 164 -13.46 -4.56 -5.88
N THR A 165 -13.73 -3.62 -6.78
CA THR A 165 -12.79 -3.21 -7.85
C THR A 165 -11.53 -2.59 -7.25
N LYS A 166 -11.67 -1.72 -6.24
CA LYS A 166 -10.53 -1.12 -5.50
C LYS A 166 -9.77 -2.20 -4.72
N VAL A 167 -10.48 -3.09 -4.03
CA VAL A 167 -9.86 -4.19 -3.26
C VAL A 167 -9.08 -5.15 -4.16
N SER A 168 -9.72 -5.67 -5.21
CA SER A 168 -9.10 -6.64 -6.12
C SER A 168 -7.95 -6.02 -6.92
N GLY A 169 -8.08 -4.77 -7.36
CA GLY A 169 -7.00 -4.00 -8.00
C GLY A 169 -5.79 -3.86 -7.08
N TRP A 170 -6.00 -3.45 -5.83
CA TRP A 170 -4.92 -3.30 -4.85
C TRP A 170 -4.25 -4.63 -4.47
N VAL A 171 -5.02 -5.70 -4.28
CA VAL A 171 -4.48 -7.05 -4.01
C VAL A 171 -3.60 -7.52 -5.17
N ARG A 172 -4.07 -7.39 -6.42
CA ARG A 172 -3.29 -7.77 -7.61
C ARG A 172 -2.00 -6.97 -7.72
N PHE A 173 -2.06 -5.66 -7.48
CA PHE A 173 -0.89 -4.79 -7.45
C PHE A 173 0.15 -5.25 -6.43
N CYS A 174 -0.24 -5.45 -5.16
CA CYS A 174 0.66 -5.89 -4.10
C CYS A 174 1.31 -7.24 -4.44
N MET A 175 0.53 -8.20 -4.95
CA MET A 175 1.04 -9.51 -5.35
C MET A 175 2.06 -9.40 -6.49
N ALA A 176 1.73 -8.66 -7.56
CA ALA A 176 2.61 -8.47 -8.71
C ALA A 176 3.91 -7.75 -8.31
N MET A 177 3.82 -6.68 -7.52
CA MET A 177 5.00 -5.94 -7.04
C MET A 177 5.95 -6.86 -6.27
N VAL A 178 5.44 -7.67 -5.33
CA VAL A 178 6.29 -8.57 -4.53
C VAL A 178 6.88 -9.68 -5.39
N TYR A 179 6.04 -10.35 -6.18
CA TYR A 179 6.46 -11.48 -7.01
C TYR A 179 7.49 -11.04 -8.06
N ASN A 180 7.21 -9.99 -8.83
CA ASN A 180 8.11 -9.54 -9.89
C ASN A 180 9.40 -8.94 -9.32
N SER A 181 9.35 -8.19 -8.21
CA SER A 181 10.58 -7.73 -7.55
C SER A 181 11.49 -8.89 -7.12
N ALA A 182 10.92 -9.99 -6.64
CA ALA A 182 11.68 -11.15 -6.20
C ALA A 182 12.28 -11.93 -7.38
N ASN A 183 11.67 -11.88 -8.57
CA ASN A 183 12.06 -12.70 -9.73
C ASN A 183 12.81 -11.93 -10.83
N GLN A 184 12.74 -10.60 -10.86
CA GLN A 184 13.49 -9.76 -11.81
C GLN A 184 14.89 -9.40 -11.27
N ASP A 185 15.69 -8.77 -12.13
CA ASP A 185 17.00 -8.22 -11.78
C ASP A 185 16.93 -7.16 -10.68
N THR A 186 18.10 -6.83 -10.13
CA THR A 186 18.18 -5.79 -9.10
C THR A 186 17.74 -4.45 -9.68
N PRO A 187 16.75 -3.76 -9.07
CA PRO A 187 16.19 -2.56 -9.67
C PRO A 187 17.14 -1.38 -9.62
N ALA A 188 17.33 -0.72 -10.75
CA ALA A 188 17.98 0.58 -10.81
C ALA A 188 17.09 1.66 -10.18
N ALA A 189 17.70 2.57 -9.43
CA ALA A 189 17.00 3.73 -8.88
C ALA A 189 16.65 4.75 -9.99
N PHE A 190 15.50 5.40 -9.87
CA PHE A 190 15.20 6.55 -10.73
C PHE A 190 16.15 7.71 -10.45
N LYS A 191 16.57 8.40 -11.51
CA LYS A 191 17.17 9.73 -11.44
C LYS A 191 16.09 10.73 -10.98
N SER A 192 16.48 11.76 -10.23
CA SER A 192 15.56 12.80 -9.73
C SER A 192 14.82 13.56 -10.83
N THR A 193 15.32 13.53 -12.07
CA THR A 193 14.73 14.19 -13.23
C THR A 193 13.57 13.43 -13.88
N ARG A 194 13.26 12.21 -13.43
CA ARG A 194 12.17 11.40 -14.02
C ARG A 194 10.80 11.86 -13.50
N SER A 195 9.93 12.26 -14.42
CA SER A 195 8.55 12.70 -14.11
C SER A 195 7.71 11.58 -13.50
N LEU A 196 6.66 11.93 -12.76
CA LEU A 196 5.73 10.95 -12.19
C LEU A 196 5.00 10.13 -13.27
N GLU A 197 4.77 10.71 -14.44
CA GLU A 197 4.20 10.01 -15.60
C GLU A 197 5.14 8.90 -16.08
N TYR A 198 6.42 9.21 -16.31
CA TYR A 198 7.42 8.20 -16.66
C TYR A 198 7.54 7.12 -15.58
N GLN A 199 7.51 7.50 -14.31
CA GLN A 199 7.55 6.54 -13.20
C GLN A 199 6.31 5.63 -13.18
N PHE A 200 5.15 6.11 -13.63
CA PHE A 200 3.91 5.34 -13.73
C PHE A 200 4.01 4.31 -14.84
N ASP A 201 4.44 4.74 -16.04
CA ASP A 201 4.67 3.83 -17.16
C ASP A 201 5.67 2.74 -16.78
N ALA A 202 6.82 3.12 -16.22
CA ALA A 202 7.83 2.17 -15.76
C ALA A 202 7.33 1.26 -14.62
N LEU A 203 6.40 1.71 -13.77
CA LEU A 203 5.81 0.86 -12.73
C LEU A 203 4.98 -0.25 -13.37
N PHE A 204 4.14 0.09 -14.34
CA PHE A 204 3.20 -0.86 -14.91
C PHE A 204 3.77 -1.69 -16.06
N ASP A 205 4.71 -1.15 -16.83
CA ASP A 205 5.29 -1.82 -18.00
C ASP A 205 6.51 -2.68 -17.64
N GLU A 206 7.32 -2.24 -16.68
CA GLU A 206 8.54 -2.97 -16.30
C GLU A 206 8.31 -3.88 -15.08
N LEU A 207 7.61 -3.39 -14.05
CA LEU A 207 7.48 -4.11 -12.78
C LEU A 207 6.17 -4.88 -12.63
N VAL A 208 5.01 -4.24 -12.79
CA VAL A 208 3.70 -4.89 -12.51
C VAL A 208 3.30 -5.83 -13.64
N GLN A 209 3.46 -5.40 -14.91
CA GLN A 209 3.21 -6.20 -16.12
C GLN A 209 1.79 -6.81 -16.19
N ASP A 210 0.79 -6.09 -15.67
CA ASP A 210 -0.62 -6.46 -15.74
C ASP A 210 -1.42 -5.30 -16.34
N ARG A 211 -1.92 -5.51 -17.55
CA ARG A 211 -2.70 -4.51 -18.31
C ARG A 211 -3.99 -4.09 -17.58
N ARG A 212 -4.67 -5.02 -16.92
CA ARG A 212 -5.91 -4.71 -16.18
C ARG A 212 -5.59 -3.90 -14.93
N CYS A 213 -4.49 -4.24 -14.26
CA CYS A 213 -3.96 -3.48 -13.13
C CYS A 213 -3.61 -2.05 -13.57
N ARG A 214 -2.87 -1.89 -14.68
CA ARG A 214 -2.55 -0.57 -15.26
C ARG A 214 -3.80 0.27 -15.52
N GLN A 215 -4.76 -0.26 -16.28
CA GLN A 215 -6.01 0.45 -16.61
C GLN A 215 -6.78 0.89 -15.35
N HIS A 216 -6.82 0.02 -14.34
CA HIS A 216 -7.44 0.37 -13.05
C HIS A 216 -6.74 1.57 -12.41
N PHE A 217 -5.41 1.55 -12.29
CA PHE A 217 -4.69 2.65 -11.62
C PHE A 217 -4.58 3.93 -12.46
N GLU A 218 -4.65 3.85 -13.78
CA GLU A 218 -4.84 5.03 -14.66
C GLU A 218 -6.18 5.72 -14.37
N GLN A 219 -7.26 4.94 -14.27
CA GLN A 219 -8.56 5.50 -13.88
C GLN A 219 -8.53 6.06 -12.46
N ARG A 220 -7.90 5.34 -11.52
CA ARG A 220 -7.75 5.82 -10.14
C ARG A 220 -7.02 7.15 -10.05
N GLN A 221 -5.99 7.41 -10.86
CA GLN A 221 -5.32 8.72 -10.89
C GLN A 221 -6.27 9.86 -11.30
N LYS A 222 -7.22 9.61 -12.21
CA LYS A 222 -8.22 10.61 -12.63
C LYS A 222 -9.20 10.86 -11.49
N ASP A 223 -9.80 9.80 -10.95
CA ASP A 223 -10.77 9.87 -9.86
C ASP A 223 -10.24 10.69 -8.66
N VAL A 224 -8.98 10.46 -8.23
CA VAL A 224 -8.40 11.14 -7.05
C VAL A 224 -7.79 12.52 -7.34
N ARG A 225 -7.77 12.95 -8.60
CA ARG A 225 -7.46 14.33 -8.99
C ARG A 225 -8.74 15.17 -8.97
N ASP A 226 -9.84 14.59 -9.44
CA ASP A 226 -11.14 15.24 -9.55
C ASP A 226 -11.87 15.26 -8.18
N ASP A 227 -11.63 14.27 -7.31
CA ASP A 227 -12.11 14.24 -5.93
C ASP A 227 -11.25 15.11 -4.99
N ALA A 228 -11.44 16.43 -5.05
CA ALA A 228 -10.98 17.36 -4.00
C ALA A 228 -11.76 17.21 -2.67
N CYS A 229 -12.85 16.43 -2.65
CA CYS A 229 -13.73 16.26 -1.50
C CYS A 229 -14.14 14.79 -1.35
N CYS A 230 -13.62 14.05 -0.38
CA CYS A 230 -14.36 12.88 0.12
C CYS A 230 -13.91 12.48 1.53
N ASP A 231 -14.74 12.81 2.53
CA ASP A 231 -14.65 12.25 3.88
C ASP A 231 -15.28 10.83 3.97
N SER A 232 -15.83 10.29 2.87
CA SER A 232 -16.74 9.13 2.87
C SER A 232 -16.57 8.18 1.67
N CYS A 233 -15.36 7.68 1.37
CA CYS A 233 -15.11 6.82 0.20
C CYS A 233 -15.63 5.36 0.33
N ALA A 234 -16.63 5.12 1.19
CA ALA A 234 -17.19 3.80 1.47
C ALA A 234 -17.99 3.26 0.29
N HIS A 235 -18.80 4.13 -0.32
CA HIS A 235 -19.73 3.80 -1.39
C HIS A 235 -19.54 4.84 -2.49
N ASP A 236 -19.53 4.42 -3.76
CA ASP A 236 -19.34 5.30 -4.91
C ASP A 236 -20.55 6.22 -5.13
N GLY A 237 -20.76 7.17 -4.21
CA GLY A 237 -21.74 8.25 -4.37
C GLY A 237 -21.11 9.43 -5.12
N PRO A 238 -21.82 10.06 -6.08
CA PRO A 238 -21.34 11.26 -6.74
C PRO A 238 -21.18 12.40 -5.73
N CYS A 239 -20.08 13.15 -5.87
CA CYS A 239 -19.85 14.41 -5.17
C CYS A 239 -20.87 15.45 -5.66
N ASN A 240 -22.05 15.53 -5.03
CA ASN A 240 -22.90 16.69 -5.18
C ASN A 240 -22.23 17.86 -4.46
N GLY A 241 -21.46 18.64 -5.21
CA GLY A 241 -21.04 19.97 -4.80
C GLY A 241 -22.29 20.82 -4.60
N GLN A 242 -22.64 21.09 -3.35
CA GLN A 242 -23.50 22.21 -3.03
C GLN A 242 -22.60 23.43 -2.86
N LEU A 243 -22.88 24.42 -3.72
CA LEU A 243 -22.44 25.81 -3.63
C LEU A 243 -22.64 26.38 -2.22
#